data_AF-A0A7S2LXY6-F1
#
_entry.id   AF-A0A7S2LXY6-F1
#
_cell.length_a   1.000
_cell.length_b   1.000
_cell.length_c   1.000
_cell.angle_alpha   90.00
_cell.angle_beta   90.00
_cell.angle_gamma   90.00
#
_symmetry.space_group_name_H-M   'P 1'
#
loop_
_entity.id
_entity.type
_entity.pdbx_description
1 polymer ?
#
loop_
_entity_poly.entity_id
_entity_poly.type
_entity_poly.pdbx_seq_one_letter_code
_entity_poly.pdbx_strand_id
1 'polypeptide(L)'
;RRARRAPPRRHGGPRLENPEDRSRLYMHGFQQHGSGVLDFAGLTDLEQYEQALQCLHPDRASQYWSWFRVSGVTCQMLQRYGGNLEAQQRVWDAHFNWSRNYATYDEEENIELVQQASGKRLPDQRLLLRLAAFDNPGMEVRLAPWQHRLMAEPKAAGQGE
;
A
#
# COMPACT_ATOMS: atom_id res chain seq x y z
N ARG A 1 39.19 27.62 4.49
CA ARG A 1 38.51 26.47 3.84
C ARG A 1 37.00 26.72 3.90
N ARG A 2 36.35 27.09 2.78
CA ARG A 2 34.90 27.34 2.74
C ARG A 2 34.15 26.01 2.59
N ALA A 3 33.33 25.66 3.57
CA ALA A 3 32.46 24.48 3.50
C ALA A 3 31.45 24.66 2.35
N ARG A 4 31.48 23.74 1.38
CA ARG A 4 30.50 23.70 0.29
C ARG A 4 29.16 23.27 0.90
N ARG A 5 28.21 24.20 1.02
CA ARG A 5 26.82 23.89 1.36
C ARG A 5 26.26 22.95 0.29
N ALA A 6 25.84 21.75 0.68
CA ALA A 6 25.12 20.86 -0.20
C ALA A 6 23.84 21.56 -0.68
N PRO A 7 23.50 21.49 -1.98
CA PRO A 7 22.29 22.11 -2.49
C PRO A 7 21.06 21.52 -1.79
N PRO A 8 20.00 22.33 -1.57
CA PRO A 8 18.78 21.84 -0.95
C PRO A 8 18.20 20.70 -1.79
N ARG A 9 17.92 19.57 -1.13
CA ARG A 9 17.21 18.44 -1.75
C ARG A 9 15.86 18.97 -2.23
N ARG A 10 15.69 19.12 -3.55
CA ARG A 10 14.40 19.49 -4.14
C ARG A 10 13.41 18.40 -3.73
N HIS A 11 12.45 18.75 -2.88
CA HIS A 11 11.26 17.94 -2.63
C HIS A 11 10.49 17.83 -3.95
N GLY A 12 10.80 16.80 -4.75
CA GLY A 12 10.11 16.56 -6.00
C GLY A 12 8.63 16.32 -5.70
N GLY A 13 7.73 17.10 -6.30
CA GLY A 13 6.29 16.81 -6.31
C GLY A 13 6.01 15.40 -6.85
N PRO A 14 4.83 14.80 -6.60
CA PRO A 14 4.51 13.40 -6.94
C PRO A 14 4.98 13.09 -8.35
N ARG A 15 5.99 12.22 -8.49
CA ARG A 15 6.40 11.74 -9.80
C ARG A 15 5.26 10.88 -10.27
N LEU A 16 4.59 11.31 -11.34
CA LEU A 16 3.65 10.49 -12.08
C LEU A 16 4.34 9.13 -12.31
N GLU A 17 3.70 8.05 -11.87
CA GLU A 17 4.15 6.69 -12.15
C GLU A 17 4.47 6.60 -13.65
N ASN A 18 5.64 6.06 -14.02
CA ASN A 18 5.97 5.85 -15.43
C ASN A 18 4.80 5.03 -16.04
N PRO A 19 4.22 5.43 -17.18
CA PRO A 19 3.15 4.65 -17.82
C PRO A 19 3.43 3.15 -17.92
N GLU A 20 4.70 2.77 -18.14
CA GLU A 20 5.13 1.38 -18.20
C GLU A 20 5.08 0.67 -16.83
N ASP A 21 5.43 1.37 -15.74
CA ASP A 21 5.29 0.84 -14.39
C ASP A 21 3.81 0.58 -14.09
N ARG A 22 2.96 1.52 -14.48
CA ARG A 22 1.51 1.42 -14.28
C ARG A 22 0.94 0.24 -15.05
N SER A 23 1.27 0.05 -16.33
CA SER A 23 0.76 -1.11 -17.08
C SER A 23 1.20 -2.45 -16.49
N ARG A 24 2.38 -2.50 -15.86
CA ARG A 24 2.91 -3.72 -15.21
C ARG A 24 2.31 -3.97 -13.83
N LEU A 25 1.93 -2.92 -13.10
CA LEU A 25 1.33 -3.04 -11.77
C LEU A 25 -0.15 -3.44 -11.82
N TYR A 26 -0.86 -3.03 -12.87
CA TYR A 26 -2.31 -3.25 -13.01
C TYR A 26 -2.62 -4.27 -14.12
N MET A 27 -1.95 -5.43 -14.08
CA MET A 27 -2.21 -6.53 -15.00
C MET A 27 -3.47 -7.29 -14.60
N HIS A 28 -4.40 -7.52 -15.53
CA HIS A 28 -5.65 -8.25 -15.26
C HIS A 28 -5.45 -9.65 -14.69
N GLY A 29 -4.31 -10.29 -14.94
CA GLY A 29 -3.97 -11.60 -14.37
C GLY A 29 -3.85 -11.61 -12.83
N PHE A 30 -3.74 -10.45 -12.18
CA PHE A 30 -3.75 -10.35 -10.71
C PHE A 30 -5.16 -10.17 -10.13
N GLN A 31 -6.19 -10.05 -10.95
CA GLN A 31 -7.55 -9.89 -10.46
C GLN A 31 -8.12 -11.24 -10.00
N GLN A 32 -8.57 -11.29 -8.76
CA GLN A 32 -9.24 -12.42 -8.16
C GLN A 32 -10.74 -12.14 -8.01
N HIS A 33 -11.53 -13.18 -8.21
CA HIS A 33 -12.99 -13.10 -8.07
C HIS A 33 -13.34 -13.20 -6.59
N GLY A 34 -14.02 -12.17 -6.07
CA GLY A 34 -14.47 -12.12 -4.71
C GLY A 34 -15.71 -11.25 -4.59
N SER A 35 -16.35 -11.31 -3.43
CA SER A 35 -17.44 -10.40 -3.05
C SER A 35 -17.30 -10.05 -1.57
N GLY A 36 -17.85 -8.91 -1.16
CA GLY A 36 -17.77 -8.43 0.21
C GLY A 36 -17.12 -7.06 0.31
N VAL A 37 -16.56 -6.75 1.48
CA VAL A 37 -16.03 -5.42 1.82
C VAL A 37 -14.60 -5.55 2.30
N LEU A 38 -13.69 -4.76 1.71
CA LEU A 38 -12.35 -4.51 2.23
C LEU A 38 -12.38 -3.22 3.04
N ASP A 39 -12.61 -3.35 4.36
CA ASP A 39 -12.72 -2.21 5.25
C ASP A 39 -11.37 -1.84 5.86
N PHE A 40 -10.74 -0.81 5.30
CA PHE A 40 -9.54 -0.18 5.84
C PHE A 40 -9.88 1.01 6.77
N ALA A 41 -11.15 1.35 6.91
CA ALA A 41 -11.56 2.51 7.68
C ALA A 41 -11.34 2.30 9.18
N GLY A 42 -10.73 3.28 9.83
CA GLY A 42 -10.45 3.24 11.27
C GLY A 42 -9.24 2.40 11.67
N LEU A 43 -8.63 1.68 10.72
CA LEU A 43 -7.36 0.98 10.92
C LEU A 43 -6.20 1.96 10.94
N THR A 44 -5.21 1.65 11.77
CA THR A 44 -3.92 2.33 11.77
C THR A 44 -3.16 2.07 10.47
N ASP A 45 -2.16 2.92 10.17
CA ASP A 45 -1.31 2.72 8.99
C ASP A 45 -0.62 1.33 9.00
N LEU A 46 -0.25 0.80 10.16
CA LEU A 46 0.34 -0.54 10.25
C LEU A 46 -0.69 -1.63 9.90
N GLU A 47 -1.89 -1.58 10.47
CA GLU A 47 -2.95 -2.56 10.20
C GLU A 47 -3.44 -2.51 8.75
N GLN A 48 -3.56 -1.30 8.17
CA GLN A 48 -3.87 -1.14 6.76
C GLN A 48 -2.82 -1.79 5.86
N TYR A 49 -1.53 -1.67 6.22
CA TYR A 49 -0.44 -2.30 5.48
C TYR A 49 -0.52 -3.83 5.54
N GLU A 50 -0.71 -4.39 6.74
CA GLU A 50 -0.83 -5.83 6.96
C GLU A 50 -2.01 -6.42 6.19
N GLN A 51 -3.20 -5.81 6.35
CA GLN A 51 -4.40 -6.28 5.67
C GLN A 51 -4.28 -6.12 4.15
N ALA A 52 -3.72 -5.00 3.66
CA ALA A 52 -3.59 -4.80 2.23
C ALA A 52 -2.64 -5.82 1.57
N LEU A 53 -1.56 -6.23 2.26
CA LEU A 53 -0.69 -7.31 1.78
C LEU A 53 -1.42 -8.66 1.71
N GLN A 54 -2.27 -8.97 2.69
CA GLN A 54 -3.09 -10.18 2.66
C GLN A 54 -4.10 -10.19 1.51
N CYS A 55 -4.56 -9.01 1.07
CA CYS A 55 -5.49 -8.89 -0.05
C CYS A 55 -4.81 -8.87 -1.43
N LEU A 56 -3.48 -8.78 -1.51
CA LEU A 56 -2.78 -8.83 -2.79
C LEU A 56 -2.79 -10.23 -3.38
N HIS A 57 -2.87 -10.30 -4.70
CA HIS A 57 -2.71 -11.56 -5.42
C HIS A 57 -1.30 -12.15 -5.18
N PRO A 58 -1.17 -13.46 -4.85
CA PRO A 58 0.11 -14.08 -4.50
C PRO A 58 1.16 -13.97 -5.62
N ASP A 59 0.75 -14.15 -6.88
CA ASP A 59 1.65 -14.06 -8.04
C ASP A 59 2.34 -12.69 -8.19
N ARG A 60 1.86 -11.63 -7.53
CA ARG A 60 2.55 -10.33 -7.53
C ARG A 60 3.95 -10.42 -6.92
N ALA A 61 4.16 -11.32 -5.96
CA ALA A 61 5.48 -11.52 -5.36
C ALA A 61 6.48 -12.12 -6.36
N SER A 62 6.00 -12.86 -7.36
CA SER A 62 6.82 -13.43 -8.44
C SER A 62 7.17 -12.42 -9.55
N GLN A 63 6.45 -11.30 -9.62
CA GLN A 63 6.60 -10.30 -10.67
C GLN A 63 7.47 -9.14 -10.17
N TYR A 64 8.67 -9.02 -10.74
CA TYR A 64 9.71 -8.08 -10.29
C TYR A 64 9.21 -6.66 -10.01
N TRP A 65 8.34 -6.10 -10.87
CA TRP A 65 7.88 -4.71 -10.71
C TRP A 65 6.94 -4.52 -9.52
N SER A 66 6.03 -5.47 -9.30
CA SER A 66 5.12 -5.48 -8.16
C SER A 66 5.90 -5.72 -6.89
N TRP A 67 6.79 -6.71 -6.90
CA TRP A 67 7.67 -7.02 -5.77
C TRP A 67 8.52 -5.83 -5.36
N PHE A 68 9.26 -5.23 -6.29
CA PHE A 68 10.08 -4.05 -6.00
C PHE A 68 9.28 -2.87 -5.45
N ARG A 69 8.05 -2.66 -5.94
CA ARG A 69 7.18 -1.57 -5.45
C ARG A 69 6.66 -1.85 -4.05
N VAL A 70 6.24 -3.08 -3.77
CA VAL A 70 5.80 -3.50 -2.44
C VAL A 70 6.97 -3.42 -1.45
N SER A 71 8.16 -3.91 -1.80
CA SER A 71 9.37 -3.76 -0.97
C SER A 71 9.71 -2.29 -0.71
N GLY A 72 9.41 -1.40 -1.65
CA GLY A 72 9.50 0.05 -1.46
C GLY A 72 8.53 0.60 -0.42
N VAL A 73 7.28 0.11 -0.40
CA VAL A 73 6.32 0.45 0.67
C VAL A 73 6.80 -0.11 2.01
N THR A 74 7.26 -1.37 2.06
CA THR A 74 7.85 -1.99 3.26
C THR A 74 8.99 -1.15 3.82
N CYS A 75 9.91 -0.68 2.97
CA CYS A 75 11.01 0.19 3.37
C CYS A 75 10.51 1.50 4.01
N GLN A 76 9.47 2.13 3.46
CA GLN A 76 8.86 3.31 4.10
C GLN A 76 8.25 3.00 5.46
N MET A 77 7.55 1.87 5.58
CA MET A 77 6.95 1.46 6.85
C MET A 77 8.02 1.22 7.92
N LEU A 78 9.10 0.52 7.58
CA LEU A 78 10.24 0.30 8.49
C LEU A 78 10.91 1.60 8.94
N GLN A 79 11.06 2.56 8.02
CA GLN A 79 11.60 3.89 8.34
C GLN A 79 10.65 4.68 9.24
N ARG A 80 9.35 4.66 8.95
CA ARG A 80 8.31 5.32 9.75
C ARG A 80 8.26 4.79 11.18
N TYR A 81 8.40 3.47 11.35
CA TYR A 81 8.41 2.81 12.65
C TYR A 81 9.83 2.58 13.20
N GLY A 82 10.82 3.36 12.76
CA GLY A 82 12.24 3.23 13.12
C GLY A 82 12.57 3.15 14.62
N GLY A 83 11.72 3.70 15.48
CA GLY A 83 11.87 3.68 16.94
C GLY A 83 10.99 2.65 17.67
N ASN A 84 10.26 1.80 16.95
CA ASN A 84 9.34 0.81 17.51
C ASN A 84 9.65 -0.57 16.93
N LEU A 85 10.44 -1.36 17.66
CA LEU A 85 10.90 -2.69 17.23
C LEU A 85 9.74 -3.68 16.99
N GLU A 86 8.70 -3.62 17.81
CA GLU A 86 7.53 -4.49 17.67
C GLU A 86 6.78 -4.21 16.36
N ALA A 87 6.57 -2.93 16.04
CA ALA A 87 5.95 -2.53 14.78
C ALA A 87 6.83 -2.90 13.57
N GLN A 88 8.15 -2.77 13.68
CA GLN A 88 9.06 -3.21 12.60
C GLN A 88 9.01 -4.72 12.37
N GLN A 89 8.95 -5.51 13.44
CA GLN A 89 8.80 -6.96 13.34
C GLN A 89 7.50 -7.32 12.60
N ARG A 90 6.39 -6.69 12.96
CA ARG A 90 5.10 -6.86 12.28
C ARG A 90 5.15 -6.51 10.79
N VAL A 91 5.85 -5.43 10.42
CA VAL A 91 6.06 -5.04 9.01
C VAL A 91 6.81 -6.14 8.24
N TRP A 92 7.86 -6.70 8.85
CA TRP A 92 8.62 -7.81 8.26
C TRP A 92 7.81 -9.09 8.16
N ASP A 93 7.11 -9.48 9.22
CA ASP A 93 6.28 -10.69 9.25
C ASP A 93 5.21 -10.65 8.16
N ALA A 94 4.51 -9.52 8.00
CA ALA A 94 3.53 -9.34 6.96
C ALA A 94 4.16 -9.38 5.55
N HIS A 95 5.33 -8.75 5.37
CA HIS A 95 6.04 -8.77 4.09
C HIS A 95 6.46 -10.18 3.69
N PHE A 96 7.10 -10.91 4.61
CA PHE A 96 7.55 -12.29 4.37
C PHE A 96 6.38 -13.24 4.17
N ASN A 97 5.30 -13.09 4.94
CA ASN A 97 4.12 -13.92 4.76
C ASN A 97 3.49 -13.74 3.37
N TRP A 98 3.45 -12.50 2.86
CA TRP A 98 3.01 -12.24 1.49
C TRP A 98 3.99 -12.77 0.45
N SER A 99 5.29 -12.51 0.61
CA SER A 99 6.28 -12.91 -0.39
C SER A 99 6.58 -14.41 -0.38
N ARG A 100 6.27 -15.18 0.66
CA ARG A 100 6.43 -16.65 0.66
C ARG A 100 5.55 -17.40 -0.35
N ASN A 101 4.61 -16.72 -1.01
CA ASN A 101 3.66 -17.37 -1.92
C ASN A 101 4.20 -17.69 -3.33
N TYR A 102 5.43 -17.31 -3.70
CA TYR A 102 6.03 -17.69 -5.00
C TYR A 102 7.04 -18.84 -4.88
N ALA A 103 7.16 -19.64 -5.94
CA ALA A 103 7.85 -20.93 -5.92
C ALA A 103 9.36 -20.86 -5.60
N THR A 104 10.00 -19.72 -5.88
CA THR A 104 11.45 -19.51 -5.70
C THR A 104 11.74 -18.57 -4.54
N TYR A 105 10.92 -18.59 -3.48
CA TYR A 105 11.09 -17.69 -2.34
C TYR A 105 12.47 -17.79 -1.70
N ASP A 106 13.14 -16.63 -1.61
CA ASP A 106 14.34 -16.41 -0.82
C ASP A 106 14.14 -15.22 0.11
N GLU A 107 14.32 -15.46 1.40
CA GLU A 107 14.15 -14.45 2.45
C GLU A 107 15.26 -13.39 2.38
N GLU A 108 16.50 -13.78 2.09
CA GLU A 108 17.63 -12.86 1.98
C GLU A 108 17.43 -11.91 0.80
N GLU A 109 17.00 -12.43 -0.36
CA GLU A 109 16.68 -11.63 -1.54
C GLU A 109 15.57 -10.59 -1.26
N ASN A 110 14.57 -10.96 -0.45
CA ASN A 110 13.51 -10.04 0.00
C ASN A 110 14.06 -8.90 0.87
N ILE A 111 14.93 -9.23 1.81
CA ILE A 111 15.60 -8.23 2.65
C ILE A 111 16.44 -7.29 1.78
N GLU A 112 17.23 -7.85 0.85
CA GLU A 112 18.07 -7.06 -0.06
C GLU A 112 17.24 -6.08 -0.89
N LEU A 113 16.10 -6.51 -1.45
CA LEU A 113 15.26 -5.59 -2.22
C LEU A 113 14.66 -4.47 -1.39
N VAL A 114 14.21 -4.76 -0.17
CA VAL A 114 13.71 -3.72 0.76
C VAL A 114 14.84 -2.73 1.10
N GLN A 115 16.06 -3.21 1.31
CA GLN A 115 17.23 -2.36 1.54
C GLN A 115 17.61 -1.53 0.30
N GLN A 116 17.59 -2.12 -0.90
CA GLN A 116 17.85 -1.42 -2.16
C GLN A 116 16.83 -0.31 -2.44
N ALA A 117 15.65 -0.38 -1.84
CA ALA A 117 14.63 0.65 -1.95
C ALA A 117 14.96 1.89 -1.07
N SER A 118 15.82 1.74 -0.06
CA SER A 118 16.22 2.82 0.83
C SER A 118 16.88 3.99 0.11
N GLY A 119 16.58 5.22 0.55
CA GLY A 119 17.09 6.46 -0.05
C GLY A 119 16.54 6.79 -1.44
N LYS A 120 15.79 5.88 -2.08
CA LYS A 120 15.06 6.15 -3.32
C LYS A 120 13.74 6.84 -2.99
N ARG A 121 13.11 7.37 -4.03
CA ARG A 121 11.75 7.87 -3.91
C ARG A 121 10.78 6.69 -3.94
N LEU A 122 10.30 6.33 -2.77
CA LEU A 122 9.50 5.14 -2.56
C LEU A 122 8.01 5.41 -2.87
N PRO A 123 7.25 4.41 -3.32
CA PRO A 123 5.79 4.48 -3.37
C PRO A 123 5.22 4.55 -1.96
N ASP A 124 4.19 5.37 -1.78
CA ASP A 124 3.51 5.49 -0.49
C ASP A 124 2.56 4.30 -0.25
N GLN A 125 2.06 4.21 0.99
CA GLN A 125 1.07 3.20 1.36
C GLN A 125 -0.20 3.23 0.50
N ARG A 126 -0.54 4.38 -0.09
CA ARG A 126 -1.71 4.50 -0.99
C ARG A 126 -1.54 3.68 -2.26
N LEU A 127 -0.30 3.42 -2.72
CA LEU A 127 -0.09 2.44 -3.78
C LEU A 127 -0.59 1.06 -3.36
N LEU A 128 -0.21 0.60 -2.17
CA LEU A 128 -0.58 -0.73 -1.68
C LEU A 128 -2.11 -0.90 -1.60
N LEU A 129 -2.82 0.10 -1.08
CA LEU A 129 -4.29 0.11 -1.03
C LEU A 129 -4.92 0.09 -2.43
N ARG A 130 -4.33 0.80 -3.40
CA ARG A 130 -4.78 0.78 -4.80
C ARG A 130 -4.56 -0.59 -5.46
N LEU A 131 -3.45 -1.26 -5.15
CA LEU A 131 -3.19 -2.61 -5.66
C LEU A 131 -4.19 -3.62 -5.05
N ALA A 132 -4.44 -3.55 -3.74
CA ALA A 132 -5.43 -4.40 -3.09
C ALA A 132 -6.84 -4.20 -3.68
N ALA A 133 -7.24 -2.95 -3.94
CA ALA A 133 -8.50 -2.64 -4.60
C ALA A 133 -8.57 -3.17 -6.04
N PHE A 134 -7.48 -3.04 -6.80
CA PHE A 134 -7.42 -3.52 -8.17
C PHE A 134 -7.49 -5.05 -8.27
N ASP A 135 -6.81 -5.75 -7.36
CA ASP A 135 -6.81 -7.22 -7.31
C ASP A 135 -8.17 -7.78 -6.95
N ASN A 136 -9.01 -7.02 -6.23
CA ASN A 136 -10.30 -7.48 -5.74
C ASN A 136 -11.46 -6.65 -6.34
N PRO A 137 -11.67 -6.68 -7.67
CA PRO A 137 -12.63 -5.79 -8.34
C PRO A 137 -14.10 -6.02 -7.96
N GLY A 138 -14.43 -7.18 -7.39
CA GLY A 138 -15.77 -7.51 -6.89
C GLY A 138 -16.04 -7.11 -5.44
N MET A 139 -15.07 -6.50 -4.75
CA MET A 139 -15.20 -6.09 -3.35
C MET A 139 -15.34 -4.57 -3.22
N GLU A 140 -16.14 -4.12 -2.26
CA GLU A 140 -16.25 -2.71 -1.90
C GLU A 140 -15.06 -2.31 -1.01
N VAL A 141 -14.24 -1.36 -1.46
CA VAL A 141 -13.08 -0.88 -0.69
C VAL A 141 -13.43 0.38 0.08
N ARG A 142 -13.33 0.31 1.40
CA ARG A 142 -13.63 1.43 2.30
C ARG A 142 -12.35 1.97 2.92
N LEU A 143 -12.00 3.21 2.56
CA LEU A 143 -10.79 3.89 3.05
C LEU A 143 -11.07 4.95 4.12
N ALA A 144 -12.32 5.41 4.21
CA ALA A 144 -12.77 6.37 5.20
C ALA A 144 -13.87 5.74 6.06
N PRO A 145 -13.96 6.10 7.35
CA PRO A 145 -15.09 5.71 8.18
C PRO A 145 -16.39 6.07 7.47
N TRP A 146 -17.45 5.28 7.70
CA TRP A 146 -18.77 5.80 7.41
C TRP A 146 -18.88 7.12 8.15
N GLN A 147 -18.79 8.21 7.41
CA GLN A 147 -19.55 9.37 7.80
C GLN A 147 -20.95 8.79 7.81
N HIS A 148 -21.48 8.50 9.00
CA HIS A 148 -22.91 8.48 9.19
C HIS A 148 -23.32 9.81 8.62
N ARG A 149 -23.64 9.81 7.32
CA ARG A 149 -24.40 10.84 6.66
C ARG A 149 -25.61 10.78 7.53
N LEU A 150 -25.64 11.67 8.53
CA LEU A 150 -26.80 12.01 9.29
C LEU A 150 -27.78 12.25 8.16
N MET A 151 -28.57 11.22 7.89
CA MET A 151 -29.74 11.33 7.05
C MET A 151 -30.53 12.29 7.91
N ALA A 152 -30.32 13.59 7.66
CA ALA A 152 -31.27 14.60 7.99
C ALA A 152 -32.53 14.00 7.40
N GLU A 153 -33.37 13.43 8.27
CA GLU A 153 -34.68 12.99 7.87
C GLU A 153 -35.24 14.14 7.04
N PRO A 154 -35.72 13.90 5.82
CA PRO A 154 -36.37 14.95 5.06
C PRO A 154 -37.42 15.51 6.01
N LYS A 155 -37.19 16.73 6.52
CA LYS A 155 -38.15 17.44 7.36
C LYS A 155 -39.42 17.41 6.54
N ALA A 156 -40.39 16.61 6.98
CA ALA A 156 -41.67 16.48 6.31
C ALA A 156 -42.15 17.91 6.07
N ALA A 157 -42.15 18.33 4.81
CA ALA A 157 -42.59 19.66 4.44
C ALA A 157 -44.03 19.74 4.94
N GLY A 158 -44.23 20.63 5.92
CA GLY A 158 -45.51 20.86 6.54
C GLY A 158 -46.57 21.04 5.46
N GLN A 159 -47.65 20.30 5.63
CA GLN A 159 -48.96 20.59 5.08
C GLN A 159 -49.26 22.06 5.42
N GLY A 160 -49.19 22.91 4.40
CA GLY A 160 -49.70 24.28 4.44
C GLY A 160 -50.98 24.29 3.60
N GLU A 161 -52.06 24.71 4.27
CA GLU A 161 -53.48 24.76 3.91
C GLU A 161 -53.82 25.30 2.50
#